data_AF-A0A022PMU9-F1
#
_entry.id   AF-A0A022PMU9-F1
#
_cell.length_a   1.000
_cell.length_b   1.000
_cell.length_c   1.000
_cell.angle_alpha   90.00
_cell.angle_beta   90.00
_cell.angle_gamma   90.00
#
_symmetry.space_group_name_H-M   'P 1'
#
loop_
_entity.id
_entity.type
_entity.pdbx_description
1 polymer ?
#
loop_
_entity_poly.entity_id
_entity_poly.type
_entity_poly.pdbx_seq_one_letter_code
_entity_poly.pdbx_strand_id
1 'polypeptide(L)'
;MLTGLLGNISLLSYFIKKRETEAVVVQMLGVISMYAVILQLVIADAMPLPHFIVTSIVIASGLVLNFMRYFQLLDGEIWHFWEEFITIGGLSALPQVMWSTFVPYIPHTVLPGFIAFSTAVVAVFLARMGKLSEKGIGILGFVSGWTATLLFMWMPVSQMWTNILNPENVKGLSAVSMLLAMIGNGLLIPRALFIRDLMWFTGSTWSCVFYGWGNLICLYCFNNISKEFFLASSFGFLAWIGITVWRDAKVHGYNSPFSSLKEMIFGH
;
A
#
# COMPACT_ATOMS: atom_id res chain seq x y z
N MET A 1 -0.70 -6.59 8.87
CA MET A 1 -1.50 -7.38 7.89
C MET A 1 -2.78 -6.66 7.48
N LEU A 2 -3.67 -6.29 8.41
CA LEU A 2 -4.90 -5.55 8.11
C LEU A 2 -4.65 -4.22 7.36
N THR A 3 -3.52 -3.57 7.62
CA THR A 3 -3.09 -2.34 6.97
C THR A 3 -2.73 -2.50 5.51
N GLY A 4 -1.96 -3.54 5.19
CA GLY A 4 -1.66 -3.89 3.80
C GLY A 4 -2.91 -4.30 3.04
N LEU A 5 -3.83 -5.00 3.69
CA LEU A 5 -5.11 -5.38 3.10
C LEU A 5 -5.96 -4.14 2.76
N LEU A 6 -6.14 -3.23 3.71
CA LEU A 6 -6.87 -1.97 3.48
C LEU A 6 -6.17 -1.13 2.42
N GLY A 7 -4.83 -1.02 2.49
CA GLY A 7 -4.03 -0.33 1.47
C GLY A 7 -4.26 -0.90 0.07
N ASN A 8 -4.20 -2.22 -0.10
CA ASN A 8 -4.42 -2.88 -1.39
C ASN A 8 -5.85 -2.71 -1.91
N ILE A 9 -6.88 -2.76 -1.06
CA ILE A 9 -8.27 -2.51 -1.47
C ILE A 9 -8.46 -1.05 -1.91
N SER A 10 -7.86 -0.11 -1.18
CA SER A 10 -7.90 1.31 -1.54
C SER A 10 -7.15 1.60 -2.83
N LEU A 11 -5.97 1.00 -3.01
CA LEU A 11 -5.19 1.10 -4.25
C LEU A 11 -5.88 0.41 -5.44
N LEU A 12 -6.58 -0.70 -5.20
CA LEU A 12 -7.42 -1.34 -6.23
C LEU A 12 -8.48 -0.36 -6.74
N SER A 13 -9.17 0.33 -5.83
CA SER A 13 -10.17 1.34 -6.18
C SER A 13 -9.56 2.51 -6.95
N TYR A 14 -8.37 2.94 -6.54
CA TYR A 14 -7.59 3.98 -7.23
C TYR A 14 -7.21 3.60 -8.66
N PHE A 15 -6.65 2.41 -8.88
CA PHE A 15 -6.20 1.98 -10.21
C PHE A 15 -7.35 1.66 -11.16
N ILE A 16 -8.51 1.23 -10.64
CA ILE A 16 -9.73 1.09 -11.46
C ILE A 16 -10.16 2.45 -12.00
N LYS A 17 -10.11 3.51 -11.19
CA LYS A 17 -10.44 4.87 -11.63
C LYS A 17 -9.49 5.36 -12.73
N LYS A 18 -8.22 4.98 -12.64
CA LYS A 18 -7.19 5.28 -13.66
C LYS A 18 -7.18 4.33 -14.86
N ARG A 19 -8.00 3.26 -14.84
CA ARG A 19 -8.05 2.21 -15.87
C ARG A 19 -6.73 1.46 -16.07
N GLU A 20 -5.97 1.30 -14.99
CA GLU A 20 -4.66 0.64 -14.97
C GLU A 20 -4.81 -0.87 -14.71
N THR A 21 -5.16 -1.65 -15.74
CA THR A 21 -5.52 -3.08 -15.61
C THR A 21 -4.43 -3.92 -14.92
N GLU A 22 -3.17 -3.70 -15.26
CA GLU A 22 -2.06 -4.45 -14.71
C GLU A 22 -1.89 -4.18 -13.21
N ALA A 23 -2.06 -2.92 -12.80
CA ALA A 23 -2.03 -2.53 -11.39
C ALA A 23 -3.23 -3.11 -10.63
N VAL A 24 -4.43 -3.09 -11.24
CA VAL A 24 -5.64 -3.72 -10.68
C VAL A 24 -5.42 -5.20 -10.40
N VAL A 25 -4.83 -5.95 -11.32
CA VAL A 25 -4.52 -7.38 -11.13
C VAL A 25 -3.54 -7.57 -9.97
N VAL A 26 -2.47 -6.76 -9.90
CA VAL A 26 -1.48 -6.87 -8.82
C VAL A 26 -2.08 -6.54 -7.46
N GLN A 27 -2.89 -5.48 -7.36
CA GLN A 27 -3.56 -5.15 -6.10
C GLN A 27 -4.56 -6.22 -5.69
N MET A 28 -5.33 -6.79 -6.64
CA MET A 28 -6.24 -7.89 -6.37
C MET A 28 -5.52 -9.14 -5.83
N LEU A 29 -4.40 -9.53 -6.45
CA LEU A 29 -3.55 -10.63 -5.95
C LEU A 29 -3.04 -10.32 -4.54
N GLY A 30 -2.65 -9.06 -4.27
CA GLY A 30 -2.27 -8.59 -2.96
C GLY A 30 -3.39 -8.78 -1.92
N VAL A 31 -4.62 -8.37 -2.23
CA VAL A 31 -5.80 -8.57 -1.36
C VAL A 31 -6.03 -10.06 -1.08
N ILE A 32 -6.06 -10.90 -2.11
CA ILE A 32 -6.32 -12.34 -1.97
C ILE A 32 -5.24 -13.03 -1.14
N SER A 33 -3.96 -12.74 -1.43
CA SER A 33 -2.83 -13.32 -0.69
C SER A 33 -2.86 -12.94 0.79
N MET A 34 -3.17 -11.68 1.12
CA MET A 34 -3.25 -11.23 2.50
C MET A 34 -4.46 -11.82 3.22
N TYR A 35 -5.59 -11.98 2.52
CA TYR A 35 -6.76 -12.65 3.07
C TYR A 35 -6.46 -14.12 3.40
N ALA A 36 -5.73 -14.83 2.53
CA ALA A 36 -5.30 -16.20 2.80
C ALA A 36 -4.45 -16.29 4.09
N VAL A 37 -3.55 -15.32 4.31
CA VAL A 37 -2.76 -15.27 5.54
C VAL A 37 -3.61 -14.92 6.77
N ILE A 38 -4.58 -14.01 6.64
CA ILE A 38 -5.54 -13.72 7.72
C ILE A 38 -6.35 -14.96 8.08
N LEU A 39 -6.79 -15.74 7.09
CA LEU A 39 -7.48 -17.01 7.31
C LEU A 39 -6.59 -18.00 8.07
N GLN A 40 -5.30 -18.09 7.74
CA GLN A 40 -4.34 -18.92 8.48
C GLN A 40 -4.20 -18.48 9.94
N LEU A 41 -4.21 -17.18 10.23
CA LEU A 41 -4.17 -16.67 11.60
C LEU A 41 -5.40 -17.08 12.41
N VAL A 42 -6.57 -17.13 11.79
CA VAL A 42 -7.81 -17.59 12.46
C VAL A 42 -7.77 -19.09 12.70
N ILE A 43 -7.32 -19.88 11.72
CA ILE A 43 -7.14 -21.33 11.87
C ILE A 43 -6.13 -21.65 12.98
N ALA A 44 -5.14 -20.76 13.19
CA ALA A 44 -4.15 -20.85 14.25
C ALA A 44 -4.59 -20.21 15.58
N ASP A 45 -5.88 -19.84 15.74
CA ASP A 45 -6.44 -19.17 16.92
C ASP A 45 -5.74 -17.86 17.34
N ALA A 46 -4.98 -17.24 16.41
CA ALA A 46 -4.23 -16.02 16.64
C ALA A 46 -5.05 -14.74 16.39
N MET A 47 -6.26 -14.85 15.84
CA MET A 47 -7.17 -13.74 15.57
C MET A 47 -8.58 -14.03 16.09
N PRO A 48 -9.22 -13.13 16.87
CA PRO A 48 -10.58 -13.35 17.34
C PRO A 48 -11.60 -13.39 16.19
N LEU A 49 -12.49 -14.38 16.21
CA LEU A 49 -13.50 -14.62 15.17
C LEU A 49 -14.35 -13.39 14.79
N PRO A 50 -14.82 -12.53 15.73
CA PRO A 50 -15.59 -11.34 15.36
C PRO A 50 -14.83 -10.38 14.44
N HIS A 51 -13.53 -10.18 14.70
CA HIS A 51 -12.69 -9.31 13.88
C HIS A 51 -12.50 -9.90 12.47
N PHE A 52 -12.37 -11.23 12.38
CA PHE A 52 -12.25 -11.92 11.12
C PHE A 52 -13.52 -11.80 10.27
N ILE A 53 -14.70 -11.98 10.88
CA ILE A 53 -15.99 -11.86 10.17
C ILE A 53 -16.13 -10.45 9.59
N VAL A 54 -15.91 -9.40 10.40
CA VAL A 54 -15.98 -8.01 9.94
C VAL A 54 -14.99 -7.75 8.81
N THR A 55 -13.75 -8.21 8.97
CA THR A 55 -12.72 -8.07 7.94
C THR A 55 -13.13 -8.77 6.63
N SER A 56 -13.67 -9.98 6.72
CA SER A 56 -14.11 -10.77 5.56
C SER A 56 -15.25 -10.10 4.82
N ILE A 57 -16.23 -9.52 5.53
CA ILE A 57 -17.34 -8.76 4.93
C ILE A 57 -16.81 -7.55 4.17
N VAL A 58 -15.89 -6.79 4.76
CA VAL A 58 -15.30 -5.60 4.11
C VAL A 58 -14.51 -6.00 2.86
N ILE A 59 -13.72 -7.06 2.91
CA ILE A 59 -12.95 -7.54 1.74
C ILE A 59 -13.89 -8.04 0.65
N ALA A 60 -14.85 -8.90 0.98
CA ALA A 60 -15.77 -9.46 0.00
C ALA A 60 -16.58 -8.34 -0.68
N SER A 61 -17.11 -7.40 0.10
CA SER A 61 -17.83 -6.23 -0.42
C SER A 61 -16.92 -5.39 -1.30
N GLY A 62 -15.68 -5.13 -0.87
CA GLY A 62 -14.72 -4.34 -1.64
C GLY A 62 -14.34 -5.00 -2.95
N LEU A 63 -14.05 -6.31 -2.96
CA LEU A 63 -13.75 -7.04 -4.18
C LEU A 63 -14.93 -7.05 -5.14
N VAL A 64 -16.15 -7.29 -4.66
CA VAL A 64 -17.37 -7.28 -5.48
C VAL A 64 -17.60 -5.89 -6.09
N LEU A 65 -17.56 -4.83 -5.28
CA LEU A 65 -17.79 -3.46 -5.75
C LEU A 65 -16.71 -3.01 -6.75
N ASN A 66 -15.44 -3.31 -6.47
CA ASN A 66 -14.34 -3.03 -7.40
C ASN A 66 -14.50 -3.83 -8.70
N PHE A 67 -14.82 -5.11 -8.64
CA PHE A 67 -15.04 -5.94 -9.83
C PHE A 67 -16.21 -5.42 -10.67
N MET A 68 -17.36 -5.14 -10.05
CA MET A 68 -18.52 -4.56 -10.74
C MET A 68 -18.16 -3.21 -11.38
N ARG A 69 -17.40 -2.36 -10.69
CA ARG A 69 -16.93 -1.08 -11.24
C ARG A 69 -15.99 -1.27 -12.42
N TYR A 70 -15.06 -2.23 -12.35
CA TYR A 70 -14.13 -2.54 -13.44
C TYR A 70 -14.87 -2.94 -14.72
N PHE A 71 -15.93 -3.75 -14.61
CA PHE A 71 -16.79 -4.13 -15.73
C PHE A 71 -17.88 -3.10 -16.07
N GLN A 72 -17.86 -1.92 -15.45
CA GLN A 72 -18.84 -0.83 -15.67
C GLN A 72 -20.28 -1.23 -15.36
N LEU A 73 -20.48 -2.24 -14.50
CA LEU A 73 -21.78 -2.75 -14.07
C LEU A 73 -22.32 -2.03 -12.82
N LEU A 74 -21.51 -1.15 -12.21
CA LEU A 74 -21.84 -0.48 -10.97
C LEU A 74 -22.31 0.96 -11.21
N ASP A 75 -23.45 1.28 -10.60
CA ASP A 75 -24.00 2.63 -10.56
C ASP A 75 -23.03 3.65 -9.92
N GLY A 76 -23.12 4.90 -10.36
CA GLY A 76 -22.27 5.99 -9.89
C GLY A 76 -22.45 6.32 -8.41
N GLU A 77 -23.67 6.26 -7.89
CA GLU A 77 -23.96 6.57 -6.48
C GLU A 77 -23.42 5.50 -5.54
N ILE A 78 -23.56 4.22 -5.92
CA ILE A 78 -23.02 3.10 -5.15
C ILE A 78 -21.48 3.17 -5.12
N TRP A 79 -20.86 3.50 -6.26
CA TRP A 79 -19.41 3.69 -6.32
C TRP A 79 -18.96 4.88 -5.46
N HIS A 80 -19.68 6.01 -5.50
CA HIS A 80 -19.36 7.18 -4.69
C HIS A 80 -19.43 6.86 -3.20
N PHE A 81 -20.47 6.13 -2.76
CA PHE A 81 -20.59 5.68 -1.38
C PHE A 81 -19.42 4.77 -0.96
N TRP A 82 -18.97 3.88 -1.86
CA TRP A 82 -17.78 3.06 -1.62
C TRP A 82 -16.50 3.90 -1.51
N GLU A 83 -16.32 4.92 -2.36
CA GLU A 83 -15.19 5.85 -2.27
C GLU A 83 -15.18 6.63 -0.95
N GLU A 84 -16.34 7.07 -0.48
CA GLU A 84 -16.51 7.72 0.82
C GLU A 84 -16.14 6.78 1.98
N PHE A 85 -16.65 5.53 1.93
CA PHE A 85 -16.36 4.51 2.92
C PHE A 85 -14.86 4.21 3.02
N ILE A 86 -14.20 3.99 1.89
CA ILE A 86 -12.75 3.75 1.84
C ILE A 86 -11.96 4.98 2.29
N THR A 87 -12.42 6.20 1.97
CA THR A 87 -11.77 7.43 2.41
C THR A 87 -11.81 7.57 3.94
N ILE A 88 -12.98 7.38 4.55
CA ILE A 88 -13.14 7.44 6.01
C ILE A 88 -12.35 6.31 6.68
N GLY A 89 -12.46 5.09 6.16
CA GLY A 89 -11.75 3.92 6.67
C GLY A 89 -10.23 4.10 6.58
N GLY A 90 -9.73 4.62 5.46
CA GLY A 90 -8.31 4.88 5.27
C GLY A 90 -7.78 5.94 6.22
N LEU A 91 -8.47 7.09 6.29
CA LEU A 91 -8.04 8.23 7.11
C LEU A 91 -8.08 7.94 8.60
N SER A 92 -9.02 7.10 9.05
CA SER A 92 -9.08 6.65 10.44
C SER A 92 -8.02 5.59 10.76
N ALA A 93 -7.82 4.62 9.86
CA ALA A 93 -6.91 3.50 10.10
C ALA A 93 -5.45 3.94 10.11
N LEU A 94 -5.04 4.86 9.23
CA LEU A 94 -3.62 5.21 9.08
C LEU A 94 -3.00 5.77 10.37
N PRO A 95 -3.55 6.83 11.01
CA PRO A 95 -3.01 7.35 12.26
C PRO A 95 -3.07 6.33 13.40
N GLN A 96 -4.14 5.52 13.45
CA GLN A 96 -4.29 4.51 14.47
C GLN A 96 -3.20 3.44 14.37
N VAL A 97 -2.91 2.97 13.15
CA VAL A 97 -1.91 1.94 12.92
C VAL A 97 -0.51 2.49 13.20
N MET A 98 -0.23 3.71 12.75
CA MET A 98 1.04 4.37 13.02
C MET A 98 1.31 4.45 14.53
N TRP A 99 0.27 4.81 15.30
CA TRP A 99 0.33 4.81 16.75
C TRP A 99 0.55 3.39 17.30
N SER A 100 -0.35 2.45 16.97
CA SER A 100 -0.30 1.08 17.50
C SER A 100 1.00 0.32 17.18
N THR A 101 1.73 0.72 16.14
CA THR A 101 3.02 0.12 15.78
C THR A 101 4.06 0.25 16.90
N PHE A 102 4.05 1.37 17.63
CA PHE A 102 5.06 1.64 18.66
C PHE A 102 4.64 1.22 20.07
N VAL A 103 3.49 0.57 20.24
CA VAL A 103 3.09 -0.01 21.54
C VAL A 103 4.05 -1.17 21.88
N PRO A 104 4.54 -1.29 23.14
CA PRO A 104 4.15 -0.56 24.35
C PRO A 104 5.00 0.69 24.68
N TYR A 105 5.90 1.13 23.80
CA TYR A 105 6.71 2.34 24.03
C TYR A 105 5.88 3.62 24.08
N ILE A 106 4.68 3.58 23.51
CA ILE A 106 3.66 4.62 23.63
C ILE A 106 2.37 4.06 24.24
N PRO A 107 1.51 4.91 24.82
CA PRO A 107 0.27 4.46 25.46
C PRO A 107 -0.66 3.69 24.52
N HIS A 108 -1.23 2.61 25.03
CA HIS A 108 -2.28 1.88 24.31
C HIS A 108 -3.57 2.73 24.27
N THR A 109 -3.88 3.33 23.13
CA THR A 109 -5.08 4.16 22.94
C THR A 109 -5.59 4.09 21.50
N VAL A 110 -6.89 4.31 21.35
CA VAL A 110 -7.59 4.42 20.05
C VAL A 110 -7.82 5.87 19.62
N LEU A 111 -7.30 6.83 20.40
CA LEU A 111 -7.56 8.25 20.24
C LEU A 111 -7.14 8.81 18.86
N PRO A 112 -5.96 8.48 18.31
CA PRO A 112 -5.55 8.99 16.99
C PRO A 112 -6.51 8.57 15.88
N GLY A 113 -6.93 7.30 15.88
CA GLY A 113 -7.91 6.79 14.93
C GLY A 113 -9.29 7.43 15.09
N PHE A 114 -9.73 7.61 16.33
CA PHE A 114 -11.04 8.19 16.62
C PHE A 114 -11.15 9.66 16.21
N ILE A 115 -10.11 10.46 16.47
CA ILE A 115 -10.07 11.86 16.03
C ILE A 115 -10.09 11.91 14.51
N ALA A 116 -9.23 11.13 13.84
CA ALA A 116 -9.15 11.11 12.39
C ALA A 116 -10.46 10.61 11.74
N PHE A 117 -11.11 9.60 12.33
CA PHE A 117 -12.42 9.12 11.92
C PHE A 117 -13.47 10.23 11.99
N SER A 118 -13.57 10.90 13.14
CA SER A 118 -14.55 11.97 13.36
C SER A 118 -14.35 13.11 12.36
N THR A 119 -13.10 13.53 12.13
CA THR A 119 -12.78 14.55 11.13
C THR A 119 -13.10 14.10 9.71
N ALA A 120 -12.79 12.85 9.34
CA ALA A 120 -13.06 12.31 8.01
C ALA A 120 -14.57 12.23 7.74
N VAL A 121 -15.36 11.77 8.70
CA VAL A 121 -16.83 11.73 8.61
C VAL A 121 -17.39 13.14 8.40
N VAL A 122 -16.96 14.12 9.18
CA VAL A 122 -17.40 15.51 9.03
C VAL A 122 -17.01 16.07 7.66
N ALA A 123 -15.77 15.84 7.21
CA ALA A 123 -15.29 16.34 5.92
C ALA A 123 -16.07 15.73 4.73
N VAL A 124 -16.28 14.42 4.74
CA VAL A 124 -17.07 13.71 3.71
C VAL A 124 -18.53 14.15 3.74
N PHE A 125 -19.12 14.30 4.93
CA PHE A 125 -20.49 14.76 5.05
C PHE A 125 -20.67 16.19 4.50
N LEU A 126 -19.75 17.11 4.83
CA LEU A 126 -19.76 18.47 4.29
C LEU A 126 -19.56 18.50 2.77
N ALA A 127 -18.71 17.61 2.23
CA ALA A 127 -18.55 17.45 0.79
C ALA A 127 -19.85 16.97 0.12
N ARG A 128 -20.51 15.97 0.70
CA ARG A 128 -21.79 15.43 0.20
C ARG A 128 -22.94 16.44 0.27
N MET A 129 -22.93 17.33 1.26
CA MET A 129 -23.88 18.44 1.36
C MET A 129 -23.60 19.59 0.38
N GLY A 130 -22.52 19.53 -0.40
CA GLY A 130 -22.08 20.63 -1.27
C GLY A 130 -21.62 21.87 -0.48
N LYS A 131 -21.29 21.71 0.81
CA LYS A 131 -20.83 22.80 1.68
C LYS A 131 -19.30 22.99 1.66
N LEU A 132 -18.58 22.03 1.08
CA LEU A 132 -17.14 22.10 0.93
C LEU A 132 -16.80 22.83 -0.37
N SER A 133 -15.82 23.75 -0.33
CA SER A 133 -15.35 24.43 -1.54
C SER A 133 -14.70 23.45 -2.51
N GLU A 134 -14.61 23.79 -3.80
CA GLU A 134 -13.90 22.97 -4.80
C GLU A 134 -12.47 22.63 -4.37
N LYS A 135 -11.77 23.61 -3.78
CA LYS A 135 -10.44 23.41 -3.21
C LYS A 135 -10.46 22.37 -2.08
N GLY A 136 -11.47 22.41 -1.21
CA GLY A 136 -11.62 21.44 -0.13
C GLY A 136 -11.92 20.02 -0.64
N ILE A 137 -12.76 19.88 -1.66
CA ILE A 137 -13.02 18.60 -2.33
C ILE A 137 -11.73 18.06 -2.96
N GLY A 138 -10.96 18.92 -3.63
CA GLY A 138 -9.66 18.57 -4.20
C GLY A 138 -8.66 18.09 -3.15
N ILE A 139 -8.58 18.77 -2.00
CA ILE A 139 -7.73 18.34 -0.86
C ILE A 139 -8.18 17.00 -0.32
N LEU A 140 -9.49 16.79 -0.11
CA LEU A 140 -10.02 15.53 0.42
C LEU A 140 -9.69 14.36 -0.51
N GLY A 141 -9.88 14.54 -1.83
CA GLY A 141 -9.52 13.54 -2.84
C GLY A 141 -8.02 13.25 -2.87
N PHE A 142 -7.17 14.29 -2.81
CA PHE A 142 -5.71 14.15 -2.76
C PHE A 142 -5.26 13.39 -1.51
N VAL A 143 -5.77 13.79 -0.34
CA VAL A 143 -5.46 13.17 0.95
C VAL A 143 -5.90 11.71 0.96
N SER A 144 -7.11 11.40 0.49
CA SER A 144 -7.60 10.01 0.36
C SER A 144 -6.68 9.13 -0.50
N GLY A 145 -6.28 9.62 -1.68
CA GLY A 145 -5.36 8.91 -2.58
C GLY A 145 -3.99 8.63 -1.94
N TRP A 146 -3.42 9.62 -1.25
CA TRP A 146 -2.18 9.42 -0.51
C TRP A 146 -2.33 8.50 0.69
N THR A 147 -3.47 8.54 1.38
CA THR A 147 -3.73 7.64 2.52
C THR A 147 -3.71 6.17 2.09
N ALA A 148 -4.26 5.82 0.93
CA ALA A 148 -4.14 4.47 0.38
C ALA A 148 -2.67 4.03 0.21
N THR A 149 -1.87 4.92 -0.37
CA THR A 149 -0.43 4.70 -0.59
C THR A 149 0.32 4.59 0.73
N LEU A 150 0.04 5.47 1.70
CA LEU A 150 0.69 5.47 3.02
C LEU A 150 0.33 4.24 3.85
N LEU A 151 -0.92 3.76 3.79
CA LEU A 151 -1.33 2.51 4.44
C LEU A 151 -0.55 1.31 3.90
N PHE A 152 -0.39 1.26 2.58
CA PHE A 152 0.43 0.26 1.91
C PHE A 152 1.90 0.37 2.32
N MET A 153 2.47 1.58 2.34
CA MET A 153 3.84 1.85 2.76
C MET A 153 4.09 1.55 4.25
N TRP A 154 3.09 1.70 5.11
CA TRP A 154 3.26 1.44 6.54
C TRP A 154 3.34 -0.04 6.88
N MET A 155 2.83 -0.92 6.02
CA MET A 155 2.89 -2.36 6.20
C MET A 155 4.32 -2.86 6.50
N PRO A 156 5.34 -2.62 5.65
CA PRO A 156 6.70 -3.05 5.94
C PRO A 156 7.31 -2.38 7.17
N VAL A 157 6.95 -1.13 7.48
CA VAL A 157 7.44 -0.43 8.69
C VAL A 157 7.01 -1.20 9.94
N SER A 158 5.71 -1.52 10.03
CA SER A 158 5.18 -2.29 11.16
C SER A 158 5.83 -3.67 11.28
N GLN A 159 6.01 -4.37 10.16
CA GLN A 159 6.67 -5.68 10.14
C GLN A 159 8.13 -5.60 10.60
N MET A 160 8.91 -4.67 10.04
CA MET A 160 10.32 -4.50 10.38
C MET A 160 10.49 -4.10 11.85
N TRP A 161 9.64 -3.20 12.36
CA TRP A 161 9.64 -2.82 13.77
C TRP A 161 9.42 -4.04 14.68
N THR A 162 8.39 -4.86 14.40
CA THR A 162 8.12 -6.08 15.15
C THR A 162 9.26 -7.09 15.08
N ASN A 163 9.94 -7.20 13.92
CA ASN A 163 11.08 -8.09 13.73
C ASN A 163 12.33 -7.63 14.50
N ILE A 164 12.56 -6.31 14.60
CA ILE A 164 13.66 -5.75 15.39
C ILE A 164 13.44 -6.04 16.88
N LEU A 165 12.21 -5.89 17.37
CA LEU A 165 11.87 -6.16 18.77
C LEU A 165 11.87 -7.65 19.10
N ASN A 166 11.48 -8.50 18.15
CA ASN A 166 11.41 -9.95 18.32
C ASN A 166 12.13 -10.65 17.16
N PRO A 167 13.46 -10.79 17.23
CA PRO A 167 14.27 -11.38 16.16
C PRO A 167 13.85 -12.80 15.74
N GLU A 168 13.19 -13.55 16.62
CA GLU A 168 12.68 -14.89 16.29
C GLU A 168 11.62 -14.87 15.18
N ASN A 169 10.87 -13.77 15.04
CA ASN A 169 9.87 -13.61 14.00
C ASN A 169 10.48 -13.61 12.59
N VAL A 170 11.76 -13.23 12.46
CA VAL A 170 12.47 -13.23 11.18
C VAL A 170 12.57 -14.65 10.60
N LYS A 171 12.62 -15.69 11.44
CA LYS A 171 12.64 -17.09 10.99
C LYS A 171 11.34 -17.49 10.28
N GLY A 172 10.23 -16.82 10.59
CA GLY A 172 8.95 -17.02 9.92
C GLY A 172 8.83 -16.34 8.56
N LEU A 173 9.81 -15.50 8.18
CA LEU A 173 9.80 -14.83 6.88
C LEU A 173 10.39 -15.70 5.78
N SER A 174 9.64 -15.82 4.68
CA SER A 174 10.13 -16.47 3.46
C SER A 174 10.95 -15.50 2.63
N ALA A 175 12.24 -15.83 2.42
CA ALA A 175 13.13 -15.09 1.53
C ALA A 175 12.60 -14.99 0.09
N VAL A 176 11.98 -16.07 -0.40
CA VAL A 176 11.35 -16.11 -1.72
C VAL A 176 10.16 -15.15 -1.78
N SER A 177 9.35 -15.09 -0.74
CA SER A 177 8.22 -14.14 -0.69
C SER A 177 8.70 -12.69 -0.69
N MET A 178 9.80 -12.37 0.02
CA MET A 178 10.37 -11.02 0.01
C MET A 178 10.96 -10.67 -1.37
N LEU A 179 11.61 -11.62 -2.04
CA LEU A 179 12.13 -11.44 -3.41
C LEU A 179 10.98 -11.25 -4.42
N LEU A 180 9.94 -12.08 -4.35
CA LEU A 180 8.76 -11.93 -5.22
C LEU A 180 8.04 -10.59 -4.98
N ALA A 181 7.95 -10.15 -3.72
CA ALA A 181 7.40 -8.84 -3.40
C ALA A 181 8.26 -7.71 -3.97
N MET A 182 9.59 -7.82 -3.91
CA MET A 182 10.52 -6.87 -4.51
C MET A 182 10.38 -6.81 -6.03
N ILE A 183 10.34 -7.96 -6.70
CA ILE A 183 10.18 -8.06 -8.15
C ILE A 183 8.81 -7.53 -8.58
N GLY A 184 7.74 -7.98 -7.94
CA GLY A 184 6.36 -7.58 -8.26
C GLY A 184 6.16 -6.07 -8.19
N ASN A 185 6.62 -5.43 -7.11
CA ASN A 185 6.58 -3.96 -7.01
C ASN A 185 7.56 -3.29 -7.98
N GLY A 186 8.73 -3.89 -8.20
CA GLY A 186 9.74 -3.36 -9.10
C GLY A 186 9.24 -3.25 -10.54
N LEU A 187 8.45 -4.24 -10.99
CA LEU A 187 7.83 -4.24 -12.32
C LEU A 187 6.79 -3.13 -12.52
N LEU A 188 6.25 -2.55 -11.44
CA LEU A 188 5.31 -1.44 -11.52
C LEU A 188 6.00 -0.07 -11.66
N ILE A 189 7.26 0.04 -11.22
CA ILE A 189 8.02 1.30 -11.22
C ILE A 189 8.14 1.91 -12.63
N PRO A 190 8.50 1.17 -13.70
CA PRO A 190 8.63 1.77 -15.03
C PRO A 190 7.36 2.45 -15.51
N ARG A 191 6.19 1.82 -15.29
CA ARG A 191 4.92 2.39 -15.74
C ARG A 191 4.54 3.61 -14.92
N ALA A 192 4.65 3.52 -13.59
CA ALA A 192 4.41 4.66 -12.71
C ALA A 192 5.31 5.85 -13.07
N LEU A 193 6.59 5.58 -13.37
CA LEU A 193 7.57 6.56 -13.81
C LEU A 193 7.17 7.21 -15.14
N PHE A 194 6.82 6.39 -16.13
CA PHE A 194 6.47 6.82 -17.47
C PHE A 194 5.24 7.74 -17.51
N ILE A 195 4.19 7.42 -16.74
CA ILE A 195 2.96 8.22 -16.71
C ILE A 195 3.00 9.38 -15.69
N ARG A 196 4.14 9.59 -15.03
CA ARG A 196 4.32 10.62 -13.99
C ARG A 196 3.35 10.48 -12.80
N ASP A 197 3.08 9.24 -12.39
CA ASP A 197 2.26 8.95 -11.20
C ASP A 197 3.12 8.86 -9.94
N LEU A 198 3.25 9.99 -9.23
CA LEU A 198 4.06 10.09 -8.02
C LEU A 198 3.58 9.17 -6.90
N MET A 199 2.27 9.02 -6.70
CA MET A 199 1.73 8.17 -5.63
C MET A 199 2.10 6.71 -5.88
N TRP A 200 1.84 6.24 -7.11
CA TRP A 200 2.16 4.88 -7.50
C TRP A 200 3.67 4.60 -7.50
N PHE A 201 4.47 5.56 -8.00
CA PHE A 201 5.93 5.45 -8.01
C PHE A 201 6.47 5.35 -6.57
N THR A 202 5.98 6.21 -5.66
CA THR A 202 6.40 6.23 -4.26
C THR A 202 6.05 4.91 -3.57
N GLY A 203 4.80 4.45 -3.69
CA GLY A 203 4.35 3.20 -3.07
C GLY A 203 5.14 1.98 -3.58
N SER A 204 5.34 1.87 -4.89
CA SER A 204 6.07 0.74 -5.50
C SER A 204 7.54 0.75 -5.11
N THR A 205 8.20 1.92 -5.14
CA THR A 205 9.61 2.07 -4.75
C THR A 205 9.79 1.77 -3.27
N TRP A 206 8.93 2.30 -2.40
CA TRP A 206 8.95 2.03 -0.97
C TRP A 206 8.81 0.54 -0.67
N SER A 207 7.90 -0.16 -1.34
CA SER A 207 7.74 -1.60 -1.15
C SER A 207 8.92 -2.40 -1.68
N CYS A 208 9.58 -1.99 -2.77
CA CYS A 208 10.83 -2.63 -3.18
C CYS A 208 11.92 -2.48 -2.11
N VAL A 209 12.07 -1.28 -1.57
CA VAL A 209 13.14 -0.93 -0.62
C VAL A 209 12.90 -1.54 0.76
N PHE A 210 11.74 -1.32 1.36
CA PHE A 210 11.48 -1.73 2.75
C PHE A 210 10.86 -3.11 2.84
N TYR A 211 9.83 -3.40 2.04
CA TYR A 211 9.15 -4.70 2.12
C TYR A 211 9.99 -5.83 1.51
N GLY A 212 10.58 -5.59 0.34
CA GLY A 212 11.46 -6.54 -0.33
C GLY A 212 12.89 -6.54 0.23
N TRP A 213 13.70 -5.57 -0.21
CA TRP A 213 15.13 -5.53 0.07
C TRP A 213 15.45 -5.39 1.56
N GLY A 214 14.71 -4.56 2.30
CA GLY A 214 14.89 -4.36 3.74
C GLY A 214 14.70 -5.63 4.56
N ASN A 215 13.66 -6.41 4.27
CA ASN A 215 13.48 -7.72 4.91
C ASN A 215 14.53 -8.75 4.47
N LEU A 216 15.04 -8.67 3.23
CA LEU A 216 16.18 -9.49 2.82
C LEU A 216 17.46 -9.13 3.60
N ILE A 217 17.70 -7.85 3.87
CA ILE A 217 18.79 -7.42 4.75
C ILE A 217 18.62 -8.03 6.14
N CYS A 218 17.42 -7.95 6.73
CA CYS A 218 17.14 -8.57 8.03
C CYS A 218 17.43 -10.08 8.01
N LEU A 219 16.90 -10.81 7.01
CA LEU A 219 17.14 -12.24 6.85
C LEU A 219 18.63 -12.57 6.74
N TYR A 220 19.40 -11.76 6.02
CA TYR A 220 20.85 -11.93 5.90
C TYR A 220 21.56 -11.68 7.23
N CYS A 221 21.26 -10.57 7.91
CA CYS A 221 21.85 -10.23 9.22
C CYS A 221 21.56 -11.29 10.30
N PHE A 222 20.42 -11.98 10.21
CA PHE A 222 20.06 -13.08 11.12
C PHE A 222 20.45 -14.47 10.60
N ASN A 223 21.33 -14.55 9.59
CA ASN A 223 21.86 -15.80 9.02
C ASN A 223 20.78 -16.77 8.47
N ASN A 224 19.65 -16.26 8.01
CA ASN A 224 18.56 -17.07 7.43
C ASN A 224 18.68 -17.24 5.89
N ILE A 225 19.55 -16.48 5.23
CA ILE A 225 19.82 -16.59 3.78
C ILE A 225 21.31 -16.58 3.50
N SER A 226 21.72 -17.19 2.38
CA SER A 226 23.12 -17.20 1.98
C SER A 226 23.58 -15.84 1.44
N LYS A 227 24.89 -15.60 1.52
CA LYS A 227 25.54 -14.39 1.00
C LYS A 227 25.32 -14.26 -0.50
N GLU A 228 25.38 -15.36 -1.24
CA GLU A 228 25.21 -15.40 -2.69
C GLU A 228 23.80 -14.95 -3.07
N PHE A 229 22.78 -15.47 -2.37
CA PHE A 229 21.39 -15.12 -2.61
C PHE A 229 21.14 -13.62 -2.32
N PHE A 230 21.66 -13.13 -1.19
CA PHE A 230 21.52 -11.72 -0.82
C PHE A 230 22.20 -10.77 -1.83
N LEU A 231 23.45 -11.08 -2.23
CA LEU A 231 24.19 -10.26 -3.18
C LEU A 231 23.54 -10.28 -4.57
N ALA A 232 23.12 -11.45 -5.06
CA ALA A 232 22.44 -11.57 -6.35
C ALA A 232 21.13 -10.77 -6.37
N SER A 233 20.32 -10.89 -5.30
CA SER A 233 19.07 -10.15 -5.17
C SER A 233 19.29 -8.63 -5.11
N SER A 234 20.30 -8.19 -4.35
CA SER A 234 20.65 -6.77 -4.22
C SER A 234 21.17 -6.18 -5.53
N PHE A 235 22.06 -6.89 -6.22
CA PHE A 235 22.57 -6.46 -7.52
C PHE A 235 21.46 -6.38 -8.56
N GLY A 236 20.60 -7.41 -8.64
CA GLY A 236 19.44 -7.42 -9.54
C GLY A 236 18.49 -6.26 -9.28
N PHE A 237 18.20 -5.95 -8.01
CA PHE A 237 17.38 -4.80 -7.63
C PHE A 237 17.99 -3.47 -8.08
N LEU A 238 19.25 -3.20 -7.74
CA LEU A 238 19.92 -1.95 -8.12
C LEU A 238 20.05 -1.80 -9.63
N ALA A 239 20.37 -2.88 -10.34
CA ALA A 239 20.43 -2.89 -11.80
C ALA A 239 19.06 -2.58 -12.42
N TRP A 240 17.98 -3.18 -11.90
CA TRP A 240 16.62 -2.91 -12.38
C TRP A 240 16.21 -1.45 -12.22
N ILE A 241 16.46 -0.86 -11.05
CA ILE A 241 16.17 0.56 -10.79
C ILE A 241 17.00 1.46 -11.72
N GLY A 242 18.30 1.20 -11.83
CA GLY A 242 19.20 1.97 -12.71
C GLY A 242 18.76 1.93 -14.17
N ILE A 243 18.44 0.75 -14.69
CA ILE A 243 17.95 0.56 -16.07
C ILE A 243 16.61 1.28 -16.27
N THR A 244 15.70 1.18 -15.31
CA THR A 244 14.36 1.79 -15.39
C THR A 244 14.45 3.31 -15.52
N VAL A 245 15.19 3.97 -14.63
CA VAL A 245 15.33 5.43 -14.65
C VAL A 245 16.10 5.89 -15.89
N TRP A 246 17.12 5.15 -16.30
CA TRP A 246 17.87 5.47 -17.53
C TRP A 246 17.00 5.35 -18.78
N ARG A 247 16.22 4.28 -18.92
CA ARG A 247 15.32 4.10 -20.06
C ARG A 247 14.25 5.17 -20.10
N ASP A 248 13.66 5.52 -18.97
CA ASP A 248 12.65 6.58 -18.92
C ASP A 248 13.22 7.94 -19.35
N ALA A 249 14.41 8.30 -18.86
CA ALA A 249 15.10 9.51 -19.28
C ALA A 249 15.35 9.55 -20.79
N LYS A 250 15.76 8.41 -21.37
CA LYS A 250 15.97 8.30 -22.82
C LYS A 250 14.67 8.50 -23.62
N VAL A 251 13.56 7.94 -23.16
CA VAL A 251 12.25 8.06 -23.84
C VAL A 251 11.74 9.51 -23.80
N HIS A 252 11.97 10.23 -22.71
CA HIS A 252 11.59 11.63 -22.56
C HIS A 252 12.63 12.63 -23.10
N GLY A 253 13.75 12.15 -23.62
CA GLY A 253 14.82 13.00 -24.18
C GLY A 253 15.61 13.80 -23.13
N TYR A 254 15.61 13.35 -21.87
CA TYR A 254 16.37 14.01 -20.81
C TYR A 254 17.87 13.71 -20.87
N ASN A 255 18.67 14.71 -20.51
CA ASN A 255 20.13 14.61 -20.49
C ASN A 255 20.66 13.69 -19.37
N SER A 256 19.86 13.40 -18.34
CA SER A 256 20.26 12.54 -17.23
C SER A 256 19.10 11.73 -16.64
N PRO A 257 19.38 10.54 -16.05
CA PRO A 257 18.40 9.79 -15.26
C PRO A 257 17.82 10.62 -14.09
N PHE A 258 18.63 11.48 -13.46
CA PHE A 258 18.18 12.34 -12.37
C PHE A 258 17.16 13.39 -12.82
N SER A 259 17.22 13.84 -14.07
CA SER A 259 16.24 14.76 -14.63
C SER A 259 14.85 14.12 -14.70
N SER A 260 14.75 12.83 -15.02
CA SER A 260 13.47 12.11 -14.98
C SER A 260 12.88 12.06 -13.56
N LEU A 261 13.71 11.78 -12.56
CA LEU A 261 13.27 11.75 -11.16
C LEU A 261 12.86 13.14 -10.66
N LYS A 262 13.58 14.18 -11.08
CA LYS A 262 13.24 15.56 -10.76
C LYS A 262 11.88 15.94 -11.35
N GLU A 263 11.65 15.63 -12.62
CA GLU A 263 10.37 15.88 -13.27
C GLU A 263 9.23 15.13 -12.56
N MET A 264 9.45 13.89 -12.13
CA MET A 264 8.45 13.12 -11.37
C MET A 264 8.05 13.81 -10.05
N ILE A 265 9.02 14.38 -9.33
CA ILE A 265 8.79 14.94 -7.99
C ILE A 265 8.25 16.37 -8.07
N PHE A 266 8.78 17.18 -8.98
CA PHE A 266 8.51 18.61 -9.05
C PHE A 266 7.59 18.99 -10.21
N GLY A 267 7.54 18.20 -11.28
CA GLY A 267 6.81 18.52 -12.52
C GLY A 267 7.49 19.61 -13.35
N HIS A 268 8.81 19.79 -13.22
CA HIS A 268 9.68 20.73 -13.96
C HIS A 268 11.18 20.45 -13.77
#